data_AF-A0A382XU15-F1
#
_entry.id   AF-A0A382XU15-F1
#
_cell.length_a   1.000
_cell.length_b   1.000
_cell.length_c   1.000
_cell.angle_alpha   90.00
_cell.angle_beta   90.00
_cell.angle_gamma   90.00
#
_symmetry.space_group_name_H-M   'P 1'
#
loop_
_entity.id
_entity.type
_entity.pdbx_description
1 polymer ?
#
loop_
_entity_poly.entity_id
_entity_poly.type
_entity_poly.pdbx_seq_one_letter_code
_entity_poly.pdbx_strand_id
1 'polypeptide(L)'
;AVLVCKKDVDEDIINRITRTLFTQRAVLSQKEPAFASLDESKAQTGLQFPLHEGAEKFYQRKEDGFFAENVEIMGFILTLGLLGWSGADWIRNWYLQRQKNRIDTYYEAVDDVIRRLHDGTDLEEIAELEVELLKIRQRASDELVHEKLAADESFIIYQNMLNGCHGMLVRMREKIQESPDENI
;
A
#
# COMPACT_ATOMS: atom_id res chain seq x y z
N ALA A 1 59.80 -7.14 -17.29
CA ALA A 1 59.63 -5.76 -16.77
C ALA A 1 58.44 -5.75 -15.82
N VAL A 2 58.41 -4.87 -14.82
CA VAL A 2 57.30 -4.74 -13.86
C VAL A 2 56.79 -3.30 -13.93
N LEU A 3 55.46 -3.11 -13.91
CA LEU A 3 54.84 -1.81 -13.80
C LEU A 3 54.53 -1.55 -12.33
N VAL A 4 55.06 -0.44 -11.79
CA VAL A 4 54.92 -0.08 -10.37
C VAL A 4 54.16 1.23 -10.22
N CYS A 5 53.42 1.34 -9.12
CA CYS A 5 52.71 2.55 -8.73
C CYS A 5 52.89 2.78 -7.22
N LYS A 6 52.48 3.95 -6.74
CA LYS A 6 52.43 4.24 -5.31
C LYS A 6 51.18 3.62 -4.69
N LYS A 7 51.21 3.38 -3.37
CA LYS A 7 50.10 2.81 -2.60
C LYS A 7 48.86 3.73 -2.54
N ASP A 8 49.05 5.04 -2.64
CA ASP A 8 48.02 6.07 -2.48
C ASP A 8 47.26 6.38 -3.77
N VAL A 9 47.53 5.64 -4.86
CA VAL A 9 46.77 5.80 -6.10
C VAL A 9 45.41 5.13 -5.93
N ASP A 10 44.37 5.81 -6.40
CA ASP A 10 43.00 5.33 -6.35
C ASP A 10 42.85 3.92 -6.96
N GLU A 11 42.16 3.04 -6.24
CA GLU A 11 42.00 1.64 -6.61
C GLU A 11 41.28 1.47 -7.95
N ASP A 12 40.29 2.30 -8.25
CA ASP A 12 39.52 2.21 -9.49
C ASP A 12 40.37 2.63 -10.68
N ILE A 13 41.24 3.62 -10.50
CA ILE A 13 42.22 4.01 -11.51
C ILE A 13 43.15 2.85 -11.83
N ILE A 14 43.72 2.21 -10.81
CA ILE A 14 44.62 1.06 -11.01
C ILE A 14 43.87 -0.12 -11.63
N ASN A 15 42.65 -0.44 -11.17
CA ASN A 15 41.82 -1.49 -11.75
C ASN A 15 41.57 -1.27 -13.25
N ARG A 16 41.19 -0.04 -13.63
CA ARG A 16 40.94 0.33 -15.02
C ARG A 16 42.19 0.24 -15.88
N ILE A 17 43.34 0.66 -15.37
CA ILE A 17 44.62 0.55 -16.07
C ILE A 17 44.97 -0.94 -16.27
N THR A 18 44.94 -1.75 -15.21
CA THR A 18 45.22 -3.18 -15.28
C THR A 18 44.28 -3.87 -16.27
N ARG A 19 42.97 -3.62 -16.16
CA ARG A 19 41.96 -4.15 -17.09
C ARG A 19 42.26 -3.78 -18.54
N THR A 20 42.55 -2.51 -18.80
CA THR A 20 42.84 -2.02 -20.16
C THR A 20 44.09 -2.70 -20.73
N LEU A 21 45.14 -2.87 -19.94
CA LEU A 21 46.38 -3.52 -20.38
C LEU A 21 46.15 -4.97 -20.83
N PHE A 22 45.39 -5.75 -20.06
CA PHE A 22 45.12 -7.15 -20.40
C PHE A 22 44.05 -7.31 -21.47
N THR A 23 42.97 -6.52 -21.42
CA THR A 23 41.89 -6.60 -22.42
C THR A 23 42.33 -6.09 -23.79
N GLN A 24 43.16 -5.05 -23.86
CA GLN A 24 43.64 -4.47 -25.12
C GLN A 24 45.02 -4.96 -25.54
N ARG A 25 45.55 -6.03 -24.91
CA ARG A 25 46.90 -6.57 -25.17
C ARG A 25 47.19 -6.76 -26.67
N ALA A 26 46.24 -7.30 -27.43
CA ALA A 26 46.42 -7.55 -28.87
C ALA A 26 46.63 -6.25 -29.67
N VAL A 27 45.91 -5.19 -29.32
CA VAL A 27 46.05 -3.87 -29.95
C VAL A 27 47.36 -3.20 -29.53
N LEU A 28 47.71 -3.30 -28.26
CA LEU A 28 48.97 -2.76 -27.72
C LEU A 28 50.20 -3.45 -28.33
N SER A 29 50.11 -4.76 -28.55
CA SER A 29 51.19 -5.59 -29.14
C SER A 29 51.51 -5.22 -30.59
N GLN A 30 50.56 -4.64 -31.32
CA GLN A 30 50.81 -4.13 -32.67
C GLN A 30 51.68 -2.87 -32.68
N LYS A 31 51.66 -2.09 -31.58
CA LYS A 31 52.48 -0.87 -31.44
C LYS A 31 53.82 -1.15 -30.77
N GLU A 32 53.83 -1.98 -29.75
CA GLU A 32 55.03 -2.33 -28.99
C GLU A 32 55.03 -3.84 -28.68
N PRO A 33 55.96 -4.62 -29.28
CA PRO A 33 56.00 -6.07 -29.15
C PRO A 33 56.13 -6.57 -27.70
N ALA A 34 56.67 -5.76 -26.79
CA ALA A 34 56.79 -6.12 -25.38
C ALA A 34 55.43 -6.50 -24.74
N PHE A 35 54.33 -5.88 -25.19
CA PHE A 35 52.99 -6.19 -24.67
C PHE A 35 52.49 -7.58 -25.09
N ALA A 36 53.07 -8.20 -26.13
CA ALA A 36 52.69 -9.56 -26.52
C ALA A 36 53.06 -10.60 -25.45
N SER A 37 53.96 -10.27 -24.53
CA SER A 37 54.38 -11.13 -23.42
C SER A 37 53.55 -10.97 -22.14
N LEU A 38 52.57 -10.06 -22.12
CA LEU A 38 51.69 -9.87 -20.97
C LEU A 38 50.86 -11.13 -20.68
N ASP A 39 51.00 -11.66 -19.47
CA ASP A 39 50.34 -12.86 -19.01
C ASP A 39 49.88 -12.68 -17.57
N GLU A 40 48.59 -12.91 -17.30
CA GLU A 40 47.99 -12.70 -15.98
C GLU A 40 48.58 -13.62 -14.90
N SER A 41 48.92 -14.86 -15.26
CA SER A 41 49.49 -15.84 -14.32
C SER A 41 50.91 -15.48 -13.90
N LYS A 42 51.69 -14.92 -14.84
CA LYS A 42 53.04 -14.41 -14.56
C LYS A 42 53.03 -13.07 -13.84
N ALA A 43 51.98 -12.27 -14.01
CA ALA A 43 51.88 -10.95 -13.39
C ALA A 43 51.66 -11.00 -11.87
N GLN A 44 51.27 -12.15 -11.31
CA GLN A 44 51.03 -12.35 -9.87
C GLN A 44 52.14 -13.14 -9.17
N THR A 45 53.06 -13.75 -9.91
CA THR A 45 54.07 -14.67 -9.35
C THR A 45 55.47 -14.03 -9.35
N GLY A 46 56.24 -14.26 -8.28
CA GLY A 46 57.63 -13.77 -8.16
C GLY A 46 57.78 -12.26 -7.97
N LEU A 47 56.74 -11.57 -7.49
CA LEU A 47 56.78 -10.13 -7.22
C LEU A 47 57.63 -9.83 -5.97
N GLN A 48 58.53 -8.86 -6.08
CA GLN A 48 59.33 -8.34 -4.95
C GLN A 48 58.57 -7.30 -4.11
N PHE A 49 57.41 -6.86 -4.59
CA PHE A 49 56.57 -5.84 -3.98
C PHE A 49 55.12 -6.35 -3.88
N PRO A 50 54.35 -5.89 -2.88
CA PRO A 50 52.94 -6.27 -2.78
C PRO A 50 52.15 -5.76 -3.98
N LEU A 51 51.09 -6.50 -4.35
CA LEU A 51 50.19 -6.11 -5.40
C LEU A 51 49.27 -4.98 -4.93
N HIS A 52 48.97 -4.03 -5.81
CA HIS A 52 48.04 -2.94 -5.50
C HIS A 52 46.59 -3.46 -5.45
N GLU A 53 45.78 -2.99 -4.50
CA GLU A 53 44.39 -3.46 -4.26
C GLU A 53 43.51 -3.35 -5.52
N GLY A 54 43.60 -2.23 -6.25
CA GLY A 54 42.96 -2.08 -7.57
C GLY A 54 43.34 -3.15 -8.62
N ALA A 55 44.61 -3.58 -8.68
CA ALA A 55 45.06 -4.62 -9.59
C ALA A 55 44.61 -6.01 -9.09
N GLU A 56 44.65 -6.23 -7.78
CA GLU A 56 44.14 -7.43 -7.12
C GLU A 56 42.64 -7.63 -7.40
N LYS A 57 41.83 -6.56 -7.32
CA LYS A 57 40.40 -6.58 -7.69
C LYS A 57 40.18 -7.12 -9.11
N PHE A 58 41.00 -6.70 -10.08
CA PHE A 58 40.93 -7.18 -11.46
C PHE A 58 41.26 -8.68 -11.56
N TYR A 59 42.38 -9.09 -10.97
CA TYR A 59 42.84 -10.48 -11.05
C TYR A 59 41.96 -11.48 -10.31
N GLN A 60 41.42 -11.09 -9.16
CA GLN A 60 40.50 -11.92 -8.39
C GLN A 60 39.10 -11.95 -8.99
N ARG A 61 38.86 -11.20 -10.08
CA ARG A 61 37.52 -11.01 -10.67
C ARG A 61 36.49 -10.64 -9.59
N LYS A 62 36.93 -9.86 -8.60
CA LYS A 62 36.03 -9.16 -7.69
C LYS A 62 35.41 -8.04 -8.50
N GLU A 63 34.44 -8.42 -9.33
CA GLU A 63 33.58 -7.44 -9.97
C GLU A 63 32.63 -6.94 -8.91
N ASP A 64 32.71 -5.64 -8.63
CA ASP A 64 31.70 -4.92 -7.88
C ASP A 64 30.42 -4.92 -8.73
N GLY A 65 29.69 -6.03 -8.70
CA GLY A 65 28.41 -6.13 -9.38
C GLY A 65 27.48 -5.05 -8.82
N PHE A 66 26.66 -4.45 -9.68
CA PHE A 66 25.70 -3.40 -9.29
C PHE A 66 24.93 -3.75 -8.00
N PHE A 67 24.56 -5.02 -7.82
CA PHE A 67 23.87 -5.49 -6.62
C PHE A 67 24.75 -5.54 -5.36
N ALA A 68 26.04 -5.85 -5.48
CA ALA A 68 26.97 -5.92 -4.36
C ALA A 68 27.31 -4.52 -3.83
N GLU A 69 27.43 -3.53 -4.71
CA GLU A 69 27.66 -2.13 -4.34
C GLU A 69 26.42 -1.49 -3.69
N ASN A 70 25.22 -1.91 -4.11
CA ASN A 70 23.96 -1.29 -3.68
C ASN A 70 23.17 -2.09 -2.62
N VAL A 71 23.77 -3.11 -1.97
CA VAL A 71 23.06 -3.96 -0.98
C VAL A 71 22.40 -3.14 0.12
N GLU A 72 23.08 -2.11 0.63
CA GLU A 72 22.57 -1.26 1.71
C GLU A 72 21.31 -0.48 1.27
N ILE A 73 21.35 0.11 0.08
CA ILE A 73 20.22 0.85 -0.49
C ILE A 73 19.04 -0.09 -0.79
N MET A 74 19.33 -1.30 -1.28
CA MET A 74 18.31 -2.31 -1.55
C MET A 74 17.60 -2.76 -0.27
N GLY A 75 18.34 -2.92 0.84
CA GLY A 75 17.78 -3.19 2.16
C GLY A 75 16.83 -2.07 2.61
N PHE A 76 17.24 -0.81 2.44
CA PHE A 76 16.40 0.33 2.77
C PHE A 76 15.11 0.38 1.94
N ILE A 77 15.19 0.15 0.62
CA ILE A 77 14.01 0.10 -0.27
C ILE A 77 13.06 -1.02 0.13
N LEU A 78 13.59 -2.19 0.50
CA LEU A 78 12.78 -3.30 0.97
C LEU A 78 12.03 -2.94 2.27
N THR A 79 12.71 -2.36 3.25
CA THR A 79 12.08 -1.91 4.50
C THR A 79 11.01 -0.86 4.22
N LEU A 80 11.31 0.13 3.37
CA LEU A 80 10.35 1.16 2.99
C LEU A 80 9.13 0.57 2.27
N GLY A 81 9.34 -0.43 1.41
CA GLY A 81 8.27 -1.17 0.75
C GLY A 81 7.38 -1.93 1.73
N LEU A 82 7.97 -2.61 2.72
CA LEU A 82 7.23 -3.32 3.76
C LEU A 82 6.41 -2.36 4.64
N LEU A 83 6.99 -1.22 5.02
CA LEU A 83 6.28 -0.17 5.75
C LEU A 83 5.15 0.43 4.92
N GLY A 84 5.39 0.68 3.63
CA GLY A 84 4.38 1.17 2.69
C GLY A 84 3.21 0.20 2.57
N TRP A 85 3.48 -1.10 2.46
CA TRP A 85 2.45 -2.14 2.42
C TRP A 85 1.61 -2.15 3.71
N SER A 86 2.26 -2.16 4.87
CA SER A 86 1.57 -2.14 6.17
C SER A 86 0.72 -0.89 6.36
N GLY A 87 1.25 0.27 5.96
CA GLY A 87 0.51 1.54 5.98
C GLY A 87 -0.71 1.52 5.07
N ALA A 88 -0.58 0.98 3.85
CA ALA A 88 -1.68 0.86 2.91
C ALA A 88 -2.81 -0.05 3.44
N ASP A 89 -2.47 -1.19 4.02
CA ASP A 89 -3.44 -2.10 4.64
C ASP A 89 -4.16 -1.43 5.82
N TRP A 90 -3.43 -0.70 6.67
CA TRP A 90 -4.03 0.05 7.79
C TRP A 90 -5.00 1.13 7.30
N ILE A 91 -4.62 1.93 6.30
CA ILE A 91 -5.48 2.98 5.72
C ILE A 91 -6.74 2.37 5.12
N ARG A 92 -6.59 1.28 4.34
CA ARG A 92 -7.72 0.58 3.72
C ARG A 92 -8.69 0.06 4.78
N ASN A 93 -8.18 -0.58 5.83
CA ASN A 93 -9.01 -1.13 6.88
C ASN A 93 -9.69 -0.04 7.73
N TRP A 94 -8.99 1.06 8.00
CA TRP A 94 -9.56 2.22 8.67
C TRP A 94 -10.71 2.84 7.88
N TYR A 95 -10.56 2.96 6.56
CA TYR A 95 -11.62 3.45 5.68
C TYR A 95 -12.87 2.56 5.74
N LEU A 96 -12.71 1.23 5.60
CA LEU A 96 -13.81 0.27 5.69
C LEU A 96 -14.49 0.28 7.06
N GLN A 97 -13.73 0.40 8.15
CA GLN A 97 -14.28 0.48 9.49
C GLN A 97 -15.13 1.74 9.67
N ARG A 98 -14.72 2.86 9.09
CA ARG A 98 -15.46 4.12 9.15
C ARG A 98 -16.80 4.05 8.40
N GLN A 99 -16.87 3.29 7.30
CA GLN A 99 -18.13 3.05 6.60
C GLN A 99 -19.09 2.20 7.44
N LYS A 100 -18.57 1.15 8.12
CA LYS A 100 -19.36 0.29 9.02
C LYS A 100 -19.98 1.07 10.18
N ASN A 101 -19.18 1.86 10.90
CA ASN A 101 -19.69 2.64 12.03
C ASN A 101 -20.82 3.61 11.62
N ARG A 102 -20.84 4.06 10.35
CA ARG A 102 -21.90 4.95 9.85
C ARG A 102 -23.20 4.22 9.55
N ILE A 103 -23.17 2.98 9.07
CA ILE A 103 -24.41 2.21 8.88
C ILE A 103 -25.03 1.85 10.23
N ASP A 104 -24.22 1.58 11.25
CA ASP A 104 -24.70 1.28 12.61
C ASP A 104 -25.54 2.43 13.19
N THR A 105 -25.14 3.69 12.93
CA THR A 105 -25.94 4.87 13.32
C THR A 105 -27.35 4.85 12.72
N TYR A 106 -27.50 4.34 11.49
CA TYR A 106 -28.80 4.22 10.85
C TYR A 106 -29.63 3.05 11.37
N TYR A 107 -28.98 1.97 11.81
CA TYR A 107 -29.69 0.90 12.51
C TYR A 107 -30.29 1.41 13.82
N GLU A 108 -29.50 2.10 14.64
CA GLU A 108 -29.97 2.68 15.90
C GLU A 108 -31.11 3.68 15.67
N ALA A 109 -31.00 4.54 14.64
CA ALA A 109 -32.03 5.52 14.33
C ALA A 109 -33.37 4.88 13.91
N VAL A 110 -33.35 3.80 13.12
CA VAL A 110 -34.58 3.10 12.74
C VAL A 110 -35.13 2.29 13.91
N ASP A 111 -34.27 1.68 14.74
CA ASP A 111 -34.70 0.96 15.95
C ASP A 111 -35.40 1.89 16.95
N ASP A 112 -34.91 3.13 17.12
CA ASP A 112 -35.55 4.14 17.96
C ASP A 112 -36.98 4.48 17.48
N VAL A 113 -37.16 4.66 16.17
CA VAL A 113 -38.49 4.89 15.56
C VAL A 113 -39.41 3.68 15.81
N ILE A 114 -38.90 2.46 15.66
CA ILE A 114 -39.68 1.23 15.92
C ILE A 114 -40.11 1.15 17.39
N ARG A 115 -39.22 1.49 18.33
CA ARG A 115 -39.53 1.48 19.77
C ARG A 115 -40.61 2.50 20.11
N ARG A 116 -40.47 3.74 19.63
CA ARG A 116 -41.45 4.82 19.85
C ARG A 116 -42.81 4.49 19.25
N LEU A 117 -42.84 3.80 18.11
CA LEU A 117 -44.06 3.31 17.50
C LEU A 117 -44.79 2.26 18.36
N HIS A 118 -44.03 1.46 19.13
CA HIS A 118 -44.61 0.40 19.96
C HIS A 118 -45.20 0.92 21.28
N ASP A 119 -44.70 2.05 21.79
CA ASP A 119 -45.06 2.59 23.13
C ASP A 119 -46.43 3.31 23.20
N GLY A 120 -47.29 3.15 22.19
CA GLY A 120 -48.66 3.66 22.20
C GLY A 120 -48.75 5.07 21.61
N THR A 121 -48.62 5.14 20.29
CA THR A 121 -48.55 6.37 19.51
C THR A 121 -49.92 6.83 19.04
N ASP A 122 -50.22 8.13 19.13
CA ASP A 122 -51.42 8.73 18.53
C ASP A 122 -51.22 9.05 17.03
N LEU A 123 -52.28 9.52 16.35
CA LEU A 123 -52.22 9.79 14.91
C LEU A 123 -51.23 10.92 14.54
N GLU A 124 -51.05 11.90 15.42
CA GLU A 124 -50.15 13.04 15.21
C GLU A 124 -48.69 12.60 15.38
N GLU A 125 -48.41 11.82 16.41
CA GLU A 125 -47.08 11.27 16.68
C GLU A 125 -46.67 10.21 15.63
N ILE A 126 -47.61 9.44 15.06
CA ILE A 126 -47.34 8.58 13.89
C ILE A 126 -46.89 9.41 12.68
N ALA A 127 -47.53 10.56 12.43
CA ALA A 127 -47.15 11.43 11.33
C ALA A 127 -45.76 12.05 11.55
N GLU A 128 -45.41 12.39 12.79
CA GLU A 128 -44.06 12.85 13.14
C GLU A 128 -43.01 11.76 12.92
N LEU A 129 -43.28 10.52 13.37
CA LEU A 129 -42.39 9.38 13.16
C LEU A 129 -42.20 9.06 11.66
N GLU A 130 -43.25 9.21 10.84
CA GLU A 130 -43.14 9.06 9.38
C GLU A 130 -42.20 10.10 8.76
N VAL A 131 -42.30 11.36 9.19
CA VAL A 131 -41.38 12.44 8.76
C VAL A 131 -39.95 12.15 9.21
N GLU A 132 -39.76 11.66 10.43
CA GLU A 132 -38.45 11.28 10.96
C GLU A 132 -37.81 10.14 10.15
N LEU A 133 -38.60 9.10 9.85
CA LEU A 133 -38.16 7.96 9.03
C LEU A 133 -37.77 8.39 7.61
N LEU A 134 -38.51 9.33 7.01
CA LEU A 134 -38.18 9.91 5.71
C LEU A 134 -36.86 10.69 5.74
N LYS A 135 -36.60 11.47 6.80
CA LYS A 135 -35.32 12.18 6.98
C LYS A 135 -34.15 11.21 7.11
N ILE A 136 -34.33 10.12 7.86
CA ILE A 136 -33.34 9.05 8.00
C ILE A 136 -33.03 8.45 6.63
N ARG A 137 -34.05 8.10 5.84
CA ARG A 137 -33.91 7.55 4.48
C ARG A 137 -33.14 8.50 3.55
N GLN A 138 -33.50 9.78 3.56
CA GLN A 138 -32.86 10.79 2.72
C GLN A 138 -31.39 10.97 3.07
N ARG A 139 -31.07 11.07 4.37
CA ARG A 139 -29.68 11.20 4.82
C ARG A 139 -28.84 9.99 4.44
N ALA A 140 -29.34 8.78 4.67
CA ALA A 140 -28.64 7.55 4.31
C ALA A 140 -28.37 7.46 2.79
N SER A 141 -29.34 7.91 1.98
CA SER A 141 -29.23 7.91 0.51
C SER A 141 -28.23 8.96 0.02
N ASP A 142 -28.23 10.17 0.57
CA ASP A 142 -27.24 11.20 0.27
C ASP A 142 -25.82 10.73 0.63
N GLU A 143 -25.70 10.08 1.79
CA GLU A 143 -24.46 9.52 2.30
C GLU A 143 -23.93 8.32 1.52
N LEU A 144 -24.82 7.56 0.87
CA LEU A 144 -24.48 6.50 -0.08
C LEU A 144 -23.96 7.10 -1.40
N VAL A 145 -24.64 8.11 -1.93
CA VAL A 145 -24.24 8.79 -3.19
C VAL A 145 -22.85 9.42 -3.06
N HIS A 146 -22.52 9.96 -1.88
CA HIS A 146 -21.20 10.55 -1.62
C HIS A 146 -20.11 9.52 -1.22
N GLU A 147 -20.33 8.23 -1.45
CA GLU A 147 -19.40 7.10 -1.14
C GLU A 147 -18.96 6.98 0.32
N LYS A 148 -19.54 7.79 1.20
CA LYS A 148 -19.25 7.71 2.62
C LYS A 148 -19.83 6.41 3.17
N LEU A 149 -20.99 5.95 2.65
CA LEU A 149 -21.65 4.70 3.00
C LEU A 149 -21.49 3.67 1.87
N ALA A 150 -21.30 2.39 2.21
CA ALA A 150 -21.14 1.32 1.23
C ALA A 150 -22.50 0.78 0.77
N ALA A 151 -22.64 0.51 -0.53
CA ALA A 151 -23.78 -0.23 -1.09
C ALA A 151 -23.57 -1.74 -0.91
N ASP A 152 -23.46 -2.20 0.34
CA ASP A 152 -23.15 -3.57 0.70
C ASP A 152 -24.34 -4.29 1.39
N GLU A 153 -24.11 -5.52 1.86
CA GLU A 153 -25.11 -6.33 2.57
C GLU A 153 -25.72 -5.58 3.77
N SER A 154 -24.92 -4.79 4.49
CA SER A 154 -25.38 -3.99 5.64
C SER A 154 -26.42 -2.95 5.19
N PHE A 155 -26.16 -2.30 4.06
CA PHE A 155 -27.12 -1.34 3.50
C PHE A 155 -28.42 -2.02 3.03
N ILE A 156 -28.35 -3.25 2.54
CA ILE A 156 -29.54 -4.05 2.18
C ILE A 156 -30.36 -4.37 3.44
N ILE A 157 -29.71 -4.81 4.52
CA ILE A 157 -30.36 -5.07 5.81
C ILE A 157 -31.06 -3.80 6.33
N TYR A 158 -30.38 -2.65 6.27
CA TYR A 158 -30.96 -1.36 6.64
C TYR A 158 -32.23 -1.03 5.83
N GLN A 159 -32.17 -1.19 4.51
CA GLN A 159 -33.34 -0.94 3.64
C GLN A 159 -34.51 -1.85 4.00
N ASN A 160 -34.25 -3.12 4.28
CA ASN A 160 -35.29 -4.07 4.70
C ASN A 160 -35.92 -3.66 6.03
N MET A 161 -35.11 -3.25 7.01
CA MET A 161 -35.60 -2.77 8.31
C MET A 161 -36.43 -1.50 8.17
N LEU A 162 -35.95 -0.55 7.37
CA LEU A 162 -36.65 0.71 7.11
C LEU A 162 -37.98 0.50 6.39
N ASN A 163 -38.02 -0.39 5.39
CA ASN A 163 -39.26 -0.75 4.70
C ASN A 163 -40.24 -1.47 5.62
N GLY A 164 -39.75 -2.34 6.51
CA GLY A 164 -40.55 -2.98 7.55
C GLY A 164 -41.18 -1.97 8.50
N CYS A 165 -40.38 -1.02 9.01
CA CYS A 165 -40.85 0.07 9.87
C CYS A 165 -41.92 0.93 9.19
N HIS A 166 -41.71 1.32 7.93
CA HIS A 166 -42.70 2.07 7.16
C HIS A 166 -44.02 1.30 7.00
N GLY A 167 -43.95 -0.01 6.74
CA GLY A 167 -45.14 -0.87 6.69
C GLY A 167 -45.89 -0.96 8.02
N MET A 168 -45.18 -0.93 9.15
CA MET A 168 -45.80 -0.87 10.48
C MET A 168 -46.52 0.46 10.70
N LEU A 169 -45.90 1.60 10.37
CA LEU A 169 -46.51 2.93 10.47
C LEU A 169 -47.84 3.01 9.70
N VAL A 170 -47.86 2.54 8.45
CA VAL A 170 -49.08 2.55 7.62
C VAL A 170 -50.19 1.73 8.27
N ARG A 171 -49.90 0.51 8.74
CA ARG A 171 -50.88 -0.36 9.40
C ARG A 171 -51.40 0.24 10.71
N MET A 172 -50.54 0.89 11.48
CA MET A 172 -50.91 1.50 12.76
C MET A 172 -51.83 2.72 12.52
N ARG A 173 -51.51 3.53 11.50
CA ARG A 173 -52.35 4.64 11.05
C ARG A 173 -53.74 4.18 10.62
N GLU A 174 -53.83 3.11 9.81
CA GLU A 174 -55.10 2.53 9.37
C GLU A 174 -55.95 2.04 10.55
N LYS A 175 -55.36 1.31 11.50
CA LYS A 175 -56.07 0.82 12.70
C LYS A 175 -56.65 1.94 13.56
N ILE A 176 -55.91 3.04 13.74
CA ILE A 176 -56.38 4.20 14.51
C ILE A 176 -57.50 4.93 13.77
N GLN A 177 -57.43 5.01 12.44
CA GLN A 177 -58.48 5.61 11.60
C GLN A 177 -59.76 4.78 11.53
N GLU A 178 -59.70 3.45 11.70
CA GLU A 178 -60.86 2.55 11.73
C GLU A 178 -61.54 2.44 13.12
N SER A 179 -60.90 2.90 14.20
CA SER A 179 -61.43 2.82 15.57
C SER A 179 -62.25 4.02 16.12
N PRO A 180 -62.67 5.07 15.37
CA PRO A 180 -63.37 6.22 15.98
C PRO A 180 -64.87 5.98 16.25
N ASP A 181 -65.47 4.85 15.84
CA ASP A 181 -66.93 4.62 15.85
C ASP A 181 -67.42 3.59 16.90
N GLU A 182 -66.66 3.30 17.96
CA GLU A 182 -67.12 2.43 19.06
C GLU A 182 -67.17 3.18 20.42
N ASN A 183 -67.78 4.37 20.43
CA ASN A 183 -68.30 5.01 21.64
C ASN A 183 -69.47 5.97 21.28
N ILE A 184 -70.64 5.40 21.02
CA ILE A 184 -71.95 6.06 21.20
C ILE A 184 -72.79 5.20 22.14
#